data_AF-A0A109LX34-F1
#
_entry.id   AF-A0A109LX34-F1
#
_cell.length_a   1.000
_cell.length_b   1.000
_cell.length_c   1.000
_cell.angle_alpha   90.00
_cell.angle_beta   90.00
_cell.angle_gamma   90.00
#
_symmetry.space_group_name_H-M   'P 1'
#
loop_
_entity.id
_entity.type
_entity.pdbx_description
1 polymer ?
#
loop_
_entity_poly.entity_id
_entity_poly.type
_entity_poly.pdbx_seq_one_letter_code
_entity_poly.pdbx_strand_id
1 'polypeptide(L)'
;MLGKPDGLDRLMQAVIALVGLFAIANGVFMLTDPLVWYGTLETVQTTGPANRHFIGDIGLAYIFSGVVLLFASANLALRWGAALIGVSWLAAHGAFHVYEVTTGICAPDVFWADAPGVLGPPVLVLLAVGVQMARQRISPVPLPKPLFLSIMRKVAGKSEPYLDDLDRAGGFATEKFQHAMLLSGHRHHAPAALLHMARLGSTRAEDCGPCVEIVRQFALADGLDPDRIQNALIGRPDCDEDALAYDFGTAVSSGDVAVAAELGERIEALFGRKVRTELALGAASGRLFPAIKRGLGYASACAIPRAA
;
A
#
# COMPACT_ATOMS: atom_id res chain seq x y z
N MET A 1 -5.88 0.86 6.78
CA MET A 1 -5.22 0.54 5.49
C MET A 1 -3.77 0.10 5.70
N LEU A 2 -3.48 -0.77 6.67
CA LEU A 2 -3.44 -2.21 6.40
C LEU A 2 -3.59 -2.92 7.74
N GLY A 3 -4.77 -3.50 7.97
CA GLY A 3 -4.92 -4.51 9.01
C GLY A 3 -4.14 -5.78 8.64
N LYS A 4 -4.31 -6.84 9.43
CA LYS A 4 -3.70 -8.14 9.13
C LYS A 4 -4.05 -8.58 7.69
N PRO A 5 -3.09 -9.13 6.93
CA PRO A 5 -3.37 -9.66 5.60
C PRO A 5 -4.37 -10.81 5.71
N ASP A 6 -5.39 -10.80 4.87
CA ASP A 6 -6.39 -11.85 4.76
C ASP A 6 -6.08 -12.86 3.63
N GLY A 7 -6.96 -13.84 3.45
CA GLY A 7 -6.76 -14.90 2.45
C GLY A 7 -6.63 -14.39 1.02
N LEU A 8 -7.37 -13.33 0.67
CA LEU A 8 -7.29 -12.75 -0.68
C LEU A 8 -5.98 -11.96 -0.85
N ASP A 9 -5.48 -11.31 0.20
CA ASP A 9 -4.13 -10.71 0.18
C ASP A 9 -3.06 -11.76 -0.14
N ARG A 10 -3.14 -12.94 0.50
CA ARG A 10 -2.22 -14.05 0.26
C ARG A 10 -2.36 -14.64 -1.13
N LEU A 11 -3.59 -14.76 -1.64
CA LEU A 11 -3.85 -15.25 -2.99
C LEU A 11 -3.21 -14.33 -4.05
N MET A 12 -3.41 -13.01 -3.94
CA MET A 12 -2.83 -12.05 -4.90
C MET A 12 -1.29 -12.06 -4.86
N GLN A 13 -0.70 -12.21 -3.67
CA GLN A 13 0.75 -12.41 -3.53
C GLN A 13 1.21 -13.70 -4.21
N ALA A 14 0.49 -14.81 -4.02
CA ALA A 14 0.81 -16.10 -4.63
C ALA A 14 0.69 -16.06 -6.16
N VAL A 15 -0.31 -15.39 -6.72
CA VAL A 15 -0.46 -15.19 -8.17
C VAL A 15 0.75 -14.47 -8.76
N ILE A 16 1.19 -13.36 -8.16
CA ILE A 16 2.38 -12.64 -8.63
C ILE A 16 3.64 -13.48 -8.45
N ALA A 17 3.76 -14.23 -7.35
CA ALA A 17 4.88 -15.12 -7.13
C ALA A 17 4.96 -16.22 -8.18
N LEU A 18 3.82 -16.82 -8.54
CA LEU A 18 3.73 -17.84 -9.58
C LEU A 18 4.19 -17.29 -10.95
N VAL A 19 3.71 -16.10 -11.33
CA VAL A 19 4.16 -15.43 -12.56
C VAL A 19 5.67 -15.14 -12.52
N GLY A 20 6.18 -14.69 -11.38
CA GLY A 20 7.60 -14.43 -11.19
C GLY A 20 8.46 -15.69 -11.33
N LEU A 21 8.04 -16.81 -10.72
CA LEU A 21 8.71 -18.10 -10.85
C LEU A 21 8.67 -18.63 -12.28
N PHE A 22 7.52 -18.52 -12.95
CA PHE A 22 7.37 -18.89 -14.36
C PHE A 22 8.35 -18.09 -15.23
N ALA A 23 8.41 -16.77 -15.06
CA ALA A 23 9.30 -15.91 -15.84
C ALA A 23 10.78 -16.27 -15.62
N ILE A 24 11.20 -16.51 -14.38
CA ILE A 24 12.56 -16.95 -14.08
C ILE A 24 12.84 -18.31 -14.72
N ALA A 25 11.95 -19.28 -14.57
CA ALA A 25 12.13 -20.63 -15.13
C ALA A 25 12.27 -20.58 -16.66
N ASN A 26 11.39 -19.83 -17.33
CA ASN A 26 11.44 -19.63 -18.78
C ASN A 26 12.75 -18.96 -19.22
N GLY A 27 13.16 -17.89 -18.54
CA GLY A 27 14.41 -17.20 -18.88
C GLY A 27 15.66 -18.02 -18.58
N VAL A 28 15.67 -18.84 -17.52
CA VAL A 28 16.76 -19.78 -17.24
C VAL A 28 16.84 -20.86 -18.32
N PHE A 29 15.71 -21.36 -18.81
CA PHE A 29 15.70 -22.32 -19.92
C PHE A 29 16.31 -21.71 -21.19
N MET A 30 15.93 -20.47 -21.54
CA MET A 30 16.52 -19.72 -22.66
C MET A 30 18.04 -19.53 -22.53
N LEU A 31 18.57 -19.34 -21.31
CA LEU A 31 20.01 -19.15 -21.10
C LEU A 31 20.80 -20.47 -21.12
N THR A 32 20.22 -21.54 -20.58
CA THR A 32 20.89 -22.83 -20.41
C THR A 32 20.88 -23.63 -21.71
N ASP A 33 19.72 -23.71 -22.36
CA ASP A 33 19.54 -24.45 -23.61
C ASP A 33 18.65 -23.68 -24.63
N PRO A 34 19.20 -22.60 -25.24
CA PRO A 34 18.43 -21.70 -26.11
C PRO A 34 17.85 -22.37 -27.35
N LEU A 35 18.57 -23.32 -27.95
CA LEU A 35 18.12 -23.98 -29.18
C LEU A 35 17.05 -25.02 -28.91
N VAL A 36 17.14 -25.74 -27.78
CA VAL A 36 16.05 -26.62 -27.35
C VAL A 36 14.82 -25.80 -26.96
N TRP A 37 14.97 -24.70 -26.22
CA TRP A 37 13.86 -23.78 -25.93
C TRP A 37 13.15 -23.33 -27.22
N TYR A 38 13.91 -22.87 -28.22
CA TYR A 38 13.36 -22.47 -29.53
C TYR A 38 12.66 -23.65 -30.24
N GLY A 39 13.21 -24.86 -30.11
CA GLY A 39 12.61 -26.09 -30.63
C GLY A 39 11.26 -26.48 -30.00
N THR A 40 11.03 -26.09 -28.74
CA THR A 40 9.80 -26.45 -28.00
C THR A 40 8.57 -25.61 -28.35
N LEU A 41 8.75 -24.46 -28.99
CA LEU A 41 7.68 -23.53 -29.33
C LEU A 41 7.54 -23.45 -30.86
N GLU A 42 6.61 -24.23 -31.42
CA GLU A 42 6.38 -24.30 -32.87
C GLU A 42 6.08 -22.93 -33.49
N THR A 43 5.35 -22.09 -32.76
CA THR A 43 5.00 -20.72 -33.18
C THR A 43 6.22 -19.81 -33.31
N VAL A 44 7.19 -19.91 -32.39
CA VAL A 44 8.42 -19.10 -32.45
C VAL A 44 9.24 -19.42 -33.71
N GLN A 45 9.19 -20.65 -34.19
CA GLN A 45 9.93 -21.07 -35.40
C GLN A 45 9.42 -20.37 -36.67
N THR A 46 8.16 -19.93 -36.67
CA THR A 46 7.57 -19.18 -37.79
C THR A 46 8.08 -17.74 -37.89
N THR A 47 8.75 -17.24 -36.85
CA THR A 47 9.22 -15.83 -36.77
C THR A 47 10.62 -15.60 -37.36
N GLY A 48 11.31 -16.65 -37.80
CA GLY A 48 12.65 -16.58 -38.40
C GLY A 48 13.67 -17.49 -37.71
N PRO A 49 14.91 -17.58 -38.22
CA PRO A 49 15.91 -18.54 -37.76
C PRO A 49 16.37 -18.29 -36.32
N ALA A 50 16.71 -19.36 -35.61
CA ALA A 50 17.21 -19.29 -34.24
C ALA A 50 18.49 -18.44 -34.13
N ASN A 51 18.49 -17.51 -33.16
CA ASN A 51 19.66 -16.73 -32.79
C ASN A 51 19.94 -16.89 -31.29
N ARG A 52 21.06 -17.54 -30.96
CA ARG A 52 21.44 -17.85 -29.57
C ARG A 52 21.59 -16.61 -28.70
N HIS A 53 22.18 -15.54 -29.22
CA HIS A 53 22.40 -14.31 -28.46
C HIS A 53 21.08 -13.62 -28.16
N PHE A 54 20.22 -13.48 -29.18
CA PHE A 54 18.91 -12.86 -29.07
C PHE A 54 17.99 -13.60 -28.08
N ILE A 55 17.97 -14.93 -28.12
CA ILE A 55 17.23 -15.75 -27.14
C ILE A 55 17.76 -15.50 -25.72
N GLY A 56 19.08 -15.34 -25.57
CA GLY A 56 19.71 -15.00 -24.29
C GLY A 56 19.28 -13.64 -23.74
N ASP A 57 19.19 -12.61 -24.59
CA ASP A 57 18.73 -11.28 -24.19
C ASP A 57 17.27 -11.31 -23.70
N ILE A 58 16.41 -12.06 -24.40
CA ILE A 58 15.02 -12.29 -23.99
C ILE A 58 14.98 -13.05 -22.65
N GLY A 59 15.85 -14.05 -22.47
CA GLY A 59 15.97 -14.81 -21.23
C GLY A 59 16.34 -13.93 -20.03
N LEU A 60 17.28 -12.99 -20.21
CA LEU A 60 17.63 -12.00 -19.19
C LEU A 60 16.45 -11.08 -18.86
N ALA A 61 15.69 -10.64 -19.85
CA ALA A 61 14.50 -9.82 -19.63
C ALA A 61 13.41 -10.55 -18.84
N TYR A 62 13.17 -11.84 -19.15
CA TYR A 62 12.28 -12.71 -18.37
C TYR A 62 12.76 -12.90 -16.93
N ILE A 63 14.05 -13.18 -16.71
CA ILE A 63 14.62 -13.33 -15.36
C ILE A 63 14.48 -12.03 -14.56
N PHE A 64 14.83 -10.88 -15.15
CA PHE A 64 14.73 -9.60 -14.46
C PHE A 64 13.28 -9.29 -14.08
N SER A 65 12.35 -9.48 -15.01
CA SER A 65 10.91 -9.35 -14.77
C SER A 65 10.48 -10.24 -13.59
N GLY A 66 10.87 -11.51 -13.62
CA GLY A 66 10.51 -12.47 -12.57
C GLY A 66 11.11 -12.16 -11.20
N VAL A 67 12.37 -11.72 -11.12
CA VAL A 67 13.02 -11.31 -9.85
C VAL A 67 12.30 -10.12 -9.23
N VAL A 68 11.96 -9.12 -10.03
CA VAL A 68 11.22 -7.94 -9.55
C VAL A 68 9.82 -8.31 -9.08
N LEU A 69 9.13 -9.23 -9.79
CA LEU A 69 7.82 -9.74 -9.37
C LEU A 69 7.89 -10.54 -8.06
N LEU A 70 8.92 -11.37 -7.85
CA LEU A 70 9.15 -12.06 -6.57
C LEU A 70 9.44 -11.07 -5.43
N PHE A 71 10.22 -10.03 -5.70
CA PHE A 71 10.46 -8.97 -4.73
C PHE A 71 9.14 -8.26 -4.36
N ALA A 72 8.29 -7.98 -5.35
CA ALA A 72 7.01 -7.35 -5.13
C ALA A 72 6.02 -8.25 -4.39
N SER A 73 5.95 -9.54 -4.72
CA SER A 73 5.00 -10.50 -4.12
C SER A 73 5.18 -10.65 -2.61
N ALA A 74 6.42 -10.57 -2.12
CA ALA A 74 6.72 -10.64 -0.68
C ALA A 74 6.02 -9.56 0.16
N ASN A 75 5.73 -8.39 -0.43
CA ASN A 75 4.91 -7.36 0.20
C ASN A 75 4.21 -6.51 -0.85
N LEU A 76 3.22 -7.11 -1.53
CA LEU A 76 2.50 -6.46 -2.62
C LEU A 76 1.88 -5.12 -2.21
N ALA A 77 1.41 -5.02 -0.97
CA ALA A 77 0.79 -3.81 -0.45
C ALA A 77 1.75 -2.60 -0.49
N LEU A 78 3.03 -2.79 -0.13
CA LEU A 78 4.04 -1.73 -0.16
C LEU A 78 4.82 -1.67 -1.47
N ARG A 79 4.86 -2.76 -2.24
CA ARG A 79 5.74 -2.94 -3.40
C ARG A 79 4.98 -3.07 -4.72
N TRP A 80 3.71 -2.68 -4.77
CA TRP A 80 2.90 -2.73 -6.00
C TRP A 80 3.53 -1.96 -7.17
N GLY A 81 4.23 -0.85 -6.91
CA GLY A 81 4.99 -0.14 -7.94
C GLY A 81 6.10 -1.01 -8.56
N ALA A 82 6.78 -1.83 -7.75
CA ALA A 82 7.73 -2.82 -8.25
C ALA A 82 7.02 -3.90 -9.09
N ALA A 83 5.81 -4.33 -8.71
CA ALA A 83 5.04 -5.27 -9.54
C ALA A 83 4.75 -4.70 -10.95
N LEU A 84 4.41 -3.40 -11.04
CA LEU A 84 4.19 -2.72 -12.33
C LEU A 84 5.47 -2.62 -13.17
N ILE A 85 6.62 -2.37 -12.53
CA ILE A 85 7.91 -2.39 -13.23
C ILE A 85 8.26 -3.82 -13.67
N GLY A 86 8.10 -4.82 -12.79
CA GLY A 86 8.41 -6.21 -13.09
C GLY A 86 7.54 -6.80 -14.20
N VAL A 87 6.29 -6.34 -14.36
CA VAL A 87 5.41 -6.79 -15.44
C VAL A 87 5.60 -6.02 -16.74
N SER A 88 6.25 -4.85 -16.73
CA SER A 88 6.26 -3.91 -17.86
C SER A 88 6.79 -4.53 -19.16
N TRP A 89 7.89 -5.29 -19.08
CA TRP A 89 8.44 -5.97 -20.25
C TRP A 89 7.52 -7.09 -20.76
N LEU A 90 6.97 -7.91 -19.85
CA LEU A 90 5.99 -8.96 -20.21
C LEU A 90 4.75 -8.37 -20.90
N ALA A 91 4.24 -7.25 -20.38
CA ALA A 91 3.11 -6.54 -20.95
C ALA A 91 3.44 -5.91 -22.31
N ALA A 92 4.62 -5.29 -22.46
CA ALA A 92 5.07 -4.73 -23.73
C ALA A 92 5.27 -5.83 -24.78
N HIS A 93 5.82 -6.98 -24.39
CA HIS A 93 5.98 -8.14 -25.26
C HIS A 93 4.61 -8.68 -25.70
N GLY A 94 3.68 -8.88 -24.77
CA GLY A 94 2.31 -9.29 -25.11
C GLY A 94 1.59 -8.28 -26.01
N ALA A 95 1.78 -6.97 -25.78
CA ALA A 95 1.22 -5.93 -26.65
C ALA A 95 1.83 -5.95 -28.07
N PHE A 96 3.08 -6.35 -28.21
CA PHE A 96 3.73 -6.53 -29.51
C PHE A 96 3.06 -7.66 -30.31
N HIS A 97 2.70 -8.78 -29.68
CA HIS A 97 1.91 -9.86 -30.32
C HIS A 97 0.54 -9.37 -30.82
N VAL A 98 -0.14 -8.53 -30.03
CA VAL A 98 -1.40 -7.89 -30.46
C VAL A 98 -1.16 -6.98 -31.68
N TYR A 99 -0.07 -6.22 -31.69
CA TYR A 99 0.30 -5.41 -32.84
C TYR A 99 0.56 -6.27 -34.09
N GLU A 100 1.28 -7.39 -33.97
CA GLU A 100 1.59 -8.27 -35.10
C GLU A 100 0.34 -8.87 -35.75
N VAL A 101 -0.62 -9.34 -34.95
CA VAL A 101 -1.87 -9.89 -35.50
C VAL A 101 -2.76 -8.80 -36.11
N THR A 102 -2.80 -7.60 -35.51
CA THR A 102 -3.62 -6.49 -36.05
C THR A 102 -3.08 -5.89 -37.33
N THR A 103 -1.78 -5.99 -37.58
CA THR A 103 -1.11 -5.50 -38.79
C THR A 103 -0.94 -6.57 -39.87
N GLY A 104 -1.30 -7.82 -39.57
CA GLY A 104 -1.20 -8.95 -40.50
C GLY A 104 0.21 -9.52 -40.64
N ILE A 105 1.12 -9.19 -39.71
CA ILE A 105 2.47 -9.80 -39.62
C ILE A 105 2.36 -11.25 -39.13
N CYS A 106 1.46 -11.51 -38.18
CA CYS A 106 1.23 -12.81 -37.58
C CYS A 106 -0.19 -13.32 -37.88
N ALA A 107 -0.31 -14.62 -38.13
CA ALA A 107 -1.61 -15.26 -38.39
C ALA A 107 -2.42 -15.38 -37.08
N PRO A 108 -3.77 -15.25 -37.13
CA PRO A 108 -4.60 -15.29 -35.91
C PRO A 108 -4.48 -16.59 -35.10
N ASP A 109 -4.26 -17.72 -35.75
CA ASP A 109 -4.07 -19.02 -35.10
C ASP A 109 -2.77 -19.08 -34.29
N VAL A 110 -1.67 -18.52 -34.82
CA VAL A 110 -0.40 -18.38 -34.10
C VAL A 110 -0.56 -17.47 -32.89
N PHE A 111 -1.25 -16.33 -33.04
CA PHE A 111 -1.56 -15.44 -31.93
C PHE A 111 -2.31 -16.15 -30.79
N TRP A 112 -3.34 -16.95 -31.11
CA TRP A 112 -4.12 -17.65 -30.08
C TRP A 112 -3.34 -18.77 -29.40
N ALA A 113 -2.41 -19.41 -30.12
CA ALA A 113 -1.49 -20.39 -29.53
C ALA A 113 -0.52 -19.74 -28.53
N ASP A 114 -0.01 -18.53 -28.84
CA ASP A 114 0.94 -17.81 -27.99
C ASP A 114 0.29 -17.04 -26.84
N ALA A 115 -0.95 -16.56 -27.03
CA ALA A 115 -1.67 -15.68 -26.11
C ALA A 115 -1.65 -16.15 -24.63
N PRO A 116 -1.87 -17.44 -24.29
CA PRO A 116 -1.79 -17.88 -22.90
C PRO A 116 -0.43 -17.63 -22.26
N GLY A 117 0.66 -17.80 -23.02
CA GLY A 117 2.03 -17.62 -22.55
C GLY A 117 2.49 -16.17 -22.52
N VAL A 118 2.03 -15.34 -23.46
CA VAL A 118 2.50 -13.94 -23.62
C VAL A 118 1.54 -12.90 -23.04
N LEU A 119 0.24 -13.13 -23.03
CA LEU A 119 -0.77 -12.22 -22.45
C LEU A 119 -1.23 -12.67 -21.05
N GLY A 120 -1.23 -13.97 -20.77
CA GLY A 120 -1.66 -14.51 -19.47
C GLY A 120 -0.86 -13.94 -18.29
N PRO A 121 0.48 -14.06 -18.27
CA PRO A 121 1.31 -13.53 -17.19
C PRO A 121 1.09 -12.05 -16.87
N PRO A 122 1.14 -11.11 -17.84
CA PRO A 122 0.91 -9.70 -17.52
C PRO A 122 -0.51 -9.41 -17.06
N VAL A 123 -1.54 -10.06 -17.63
CA VAL A 123 -2.93 -9.89 -17.18
C VAL A 123 -3.10 -10.33 -15.72
N LEU A 124 -2.52 -11.46 -15.32
CA LEU A 124 -2.62 -11.96 -13.94
C LEU A 124 -1.99 -10.99 -12.94
N VAL A 125 -0.82 -10.41 -13.25
CA VAL A 125 -0.17 -9.43 -12.37
C VAL A 125 -0.98 -8.14 -12.30
N LEU A 126 -1.45 -7.61 -13.43
CA LEU A 126 -2.25 -6.38 -13.46
C LEU A 126 -3.59 -6.57 -12.72
N LEU A 127 -4.23 -7.73 -12.87
CA LEU A 127 -5.42 -8.10 -12.11
C LEU A 127 -5.13 -8.16 -10.61
N ALA A 128 -4.03 -8.81 -10.20
CA ALA A 128 -3.67 -8.91 -8.79
C ALA A 128 -3.43 -7.54 -8.14
N VAL A 129 -2.74 -6.63 -8.84
CA VAL A 129 -2.57 -5.24 -8.42
C VAL A 129 -3.92 -4.51 -8.38
N GLY A 130 -4.74 -4.67 -9.42
CA GLY A 130 -6.06 -4.04 -9.54
C GLY A 130 -7.03 -4.45 -8.43
N VAL A 131 -7.07 -5.73 -8.06
CA VAL A 131 -7.86 -6.25 -6.93
C VAL A 131 -7.42 -5.59 -5.63
N GLN A 132 -6.11 -5.51 -5.38
CA GLN A 132 -5.61 -4.89 -4.15
C GLN A 132 -5.82 -3.38 -4.12
N MET A 133 -5.77 -2.71 -5.26
CA MET A 133 -6.13 -1.31 -5.40
C MET A 133 -7.62 -1.08 -5.10
N ALA A 134 -8.52 -1.88 -5.68
CA ALA A 134 -9.97 -1.80 -5.46
C ALA A 134 -10.34 -2.04 -3.99
N ARG A 135 -9.59 -2.91 -3.30
CA ARG A 135 -9.77 -3.21 -1.88
C ARG A 135 -9.10 -2.20 -0.94
N GLN A 136 -8.45 -1.16 -1.47
CA GLN A 136 -7.68 -0.18 -0.68
C GLN A 136 -6.61 -0.87 0.20
N ARG A 137 -6.03 -1.95 -0.32
CA ARG A 137 -4.99 -2.78 0.32
C ARG A 137 -3.58 -2.44 -0.16
N ILE A 138 -3.42 -1.53 -1.11
CA ILE A 138 -2.11 -1.02 -1.50
C ILE A 138 -1.83 0.33 -0.86
N SER A 139 -0.54 0.56 -0.61
CA SER A 139 0.01 1.84 -0.26
C SER A 139 -0.39 2.92 -1.29
N PRO A 140 -0.77 4.14 -0.87
CA PRO A 140 -0.91 5.29 -1.79
C PRO A 140 0.41 5.74 -2.41
N VAL A 141 1.51 5.03 -2.16
CA VAL A 141 2.87 5.31 -2.64
C VAL A 141 3.38 4.11 -3.44
N PRO A 142 4.00 4.30 -4.61
CA PRO A 142 4.31 5.58 -5.25
C PRO A 142 3.21 6.03 -6.21
N LEU A 143 2.32 6.93 -5.77
CA LEU A 143 1.48 7.67 -6.70
C LEU A 143 2.24 8.90 -7.21
N PRO A 144 2.20 9.19 -8.51
CA PRO A 144 2.70 10.46 -9.04
C PRO A 144 2.09 11.63 -8.25
N LYS A 145 2.93 12.60 -7.89
CA LYS A 145 2.54 13.77 -7.08
C LYS A 145 1.22 14.42 -7.52
N PRO A 146 0.95 14.71 -8.81
CA PRO A 146 -0.31 15.31 -9.24
C PRO A 146 -1.55 14.44 -8.95
N LEU A 147 -1.41 13.12 -9.14
CA LEU A 147 -2.48 12.15 -8.88
C LEU A 147 -2.77 12.05 -7.38
N PHE A 148 -1.71 11.95 -6.56
CA PHE A 148 -1.85 11.91 -5.10
C PHE A 148 -2.54 13.17 -4.57
N LEU A 149 -2.09 14.37 -4.96
CA LEU A 149 -2.69 15.63 -4.50
C LEU A 149 -4.16 15.75 -4.95
N SER A 150 -4.49 15.31 -6.17
CA SER A 150 -5.87 15.29 -6.67
C SER A 150 -6.78 14.38 -5.81
N ILE A 151 -6.30 13.19 -5.45
CA ILE A 151 -7.03 12.27 -4.55
C ILE A 151 -7.18 12.88 -3.16
N MET A 152 -6.09 13.38 -2.57
CA MET A 152 -6.11 13.94 -1.22
C MET A 152 -7.04 15.15 -1.10
N ARG A 153 -7.06 16.05 -2.09
CA ARG A 153 -7.99 17.19 -2.12
C ARG A 153 -9.46 16.77 -2.22
N LYS A 154 -9.76 15.59 -2.80
CA LYS A 154 -11.11 15.02 -2.82
C LYS A 154 -11.48 14.39 -1.47
N VAL A 155 -10.54 13.69 -0.85
CA VAL A 155 -10.77 12.93 0.40
C VAL A 155 -10.78 13.83 1.64
N ALA A 156 -9.81 14.74 1.76
CA ALA A 156 -9.65 15.60 2.93
C ALA A 156 -10.58 16.83 2.91
N GLY A 157 -11.44 16.96 1.88
CA GLY A 157 -12.25 18.14 1.63
C GLY A 157 -11.49 19.23 0.86
N LYS A 158 -12.22 20.10 0.15
CA LYS A 158 -11.67 21.13 -0.75
C LYS A 158 -10.84 22.24 -0.05
N SER A 159 -10.58 22.16 1.25
CA SER A 159 -10.07 23.27 2.07
C SER A 159 -9.00 22.87 3.08
N GLU A 160 -8.08 21.97 2.72
CA GLU A 160 -6.90 21.65 3.52
C GLU A 160 -5.65 22.33 2.94
N PRO A 161 -5.36 23.60 3.31
CA PRO A 161 -4.34 24.42 2.67
C PRO A 161 -2.92 23.85 2.81
N TYR A 162 -2.64 23.06 3.87
CA TYR A 162 -1.32 22.45 4.08
C TYR A 162 -0.88 21.53 2.93
N LEU A 163 -1.81 21.00 2.13
CA LEU A 163 -1.47 20.19 0.94
C LEU A 163 -0.82 21.04 -0.15
N ASP A 164 -1.18 22.32 -0.28
CA ASP A 164 -0.58 23.23 -1.24
C ASP A 164 0.82 23.67 -0.78
N ASP A 165 1.07 23.77 0.53
CA ASP A 165 2.42 23.99 1.05
C ASP A 165 3.32 22.77 0.83
N LEU A 166 2.81 21.55 1.04
CA LEU A 166 3.55 20.32 0.71
C LEU A 166 3.87 20.21 -0.78
N ASP A 167 3.00 20.70 -1.65
CA ASP A 167 3.22 20.79 -3.10
C ASP A 167 4.37 21.76 -3.41
N ARG A 168 4.37 22.94 -2.78
CA ARG A 168 5.33 24.04 -3.04
C ARG A 168 6.66 23.91 -2.31
N ALA A 169 6.74 23.14 -1.23
CA ALA A 169 7.94 23.02 -0.39
C ALA A 169 9.17 22.45 -1.11
N GLY A 170 9.00 21.81 -2.28
CA GLY A 170 10.11 21.19 -3.01
C GLY A 170 10.73 20.00 -2.26
N GLY A 171 11.94 19.58 -2.65
CA GLY A 171 12.72 18.58 -1.91
C GLY A 171 12.05 17.20 -1.72
N PHE A 172 11.11 16.85 -2.60
CA PHE A 172 10.27 15.64 -2.52
C PHE A 172 9.39 15.59 -1.26
N ALA A 173 8.95 16.75 -0.75
CA ALA A 173 8.13 16.82 0.46
C ALA A 173 6.82 16.04 0.34
N THR A 174 6.13 16.11 -0.81
CA THR A 174 4.88 15.38 -1.04
C THR A 174 5.11 13.86 -1.01
N GLU A 175 6.18 13.37 -1.63
CA GLU A 175 6.53 11.95 -1.68
C GLU A 175 6.97 11.43 -0.29
N LYS A 176 7.72 12.23 0.47
CA LYS A 176 8.07 11.89 1.86
C LYS A 176 6.84 11.85 2.77
N PHE A 177 5.91 12.79 2.58
CA PHE A 177 4.65 12.81 3.32
C PHE A 177 3.80 11.58 3.03
N GLN A 178 3.71 11.21 1.75
CA GLN A 178 3.14 9.96 1.28
C GLN A 178 3.67 8.74 2.06
N HIS A 179 4.99 8.63 2.26
CA HIS A 179 5.59 7.55 3.06
C HIS A 179 5.23 7.64 4.55
N ALA A 180 5.13 8.85 5.12
CA ALA A 180 4.71 9.02 6.52
C ALA A 180 3.27 8.53 6.75
N MET A 181 2.38 8.66 5.76
CA MET A 181 1.02 8.12 5.83
C MET A 181 0.97 6.58 5.91
N LEU A 182 2.00 5.88 5.40
CA LEU A 182 2.09 4.43 5.56
C LEU A 182 2.35 4.02 7.00
N LEU A 183 3.23 4.77 7.68
CA LEU A 183 3.52 4.56 9.08
C LEU A 183 2.27 4.81 9.93
N SER A 184 1.51 5.87 9.63
CA SER A 184 0.29 6.21 10.38
C SER A 184 -0.77 5.12 10.29
N GLY A 185 -0.77 4.30 9.24
CA GLY A 185 -1.68 3.18 9.03
C GLY A 185 -1.23 1.83 9.61
N HIS A 186 -0.06 1.73 10.25
CA HIS A 186 0.49 0.45 10.71
C HIS A 186 -0.35 -0.20 11.83
N ARG A 187 -0.71 -1.48 11.64
CA ARG A 187 -1.32 -2.35 12.66
C ARG A 187 -1.02 -3.81 12.34
N HIS A 188 -0.51 -4.58 13.30
CA HIS A 188 -0.30 -6.01 13.11
C HIS A 188 -0.72 -6.84 14.32
N HIS A 189 -0.24 -6.51 15.52
CA HIS A 189 -0.54 -7.24 16.76
C HIS A 189 -1.68 -6.59 17.55
N ALA A 190 -1.75 -5.26 17.56
CA ALA A 190 -2.72 -4.54 18.37
C ALA A 190 -4.18 -4.85 17.94
N PRO A 191 -5.09 -5.11 18.90
CA PRO A 191 -6.52 -5.05 18.65
C PRO A 191 -6.91 -3.72 18.01
N ALA A 192 -7.86 -3.74 17.08
CA ALA A 192 -8.30 -2.53 16.39
C ALA A 192 -8.81 -1.48 17.40
N ALA A 193 -9.56 -1.92 18.41
CA ALA A 193 -10.06 -1.08 19.48
C ALA A 193 -8.95 -0.28 20.18
N LEU A 194 -7.93 -0.95 20.72
CA LEU A 194 -6.85 -0.29 21.44
C LEU A 194 -6.07 0.70 20.57
N LEU A 195 -5.80 0.34 19.30
CA LEU A 195 -5.09 1.25 18.39
C LEU A 195 -5.89 2.51 18.08
N HIS A 196 -7.19 2.37 17.86
CA HIS A 196 -8.06 3.52 17.61
C HIS A 196 -8.25 4.37 18.86
N MET A 197 -8.35 3.77 20.05
CA MET A 197 -8.40 4.53 21.31
C MET A 197 -7.13 5.36 21.53
N ALA A 198 -5.95 4.78 21.33
CA ALA A 198 -4.70 5.52 21.42
C ALA A 198 -4.60 6.67 20.41
N ARG A 199 -5.08 6.46 19.18
CA ARG A 199 -5.14 7.52 18.16
C ARG A 199 -6.15 8.61 18.52
N LEU A 200 -7.33 8.25 19.01
CA LEU A 200 -8.37 9.19 19.43
C LEU A 200 -7.87 10.07 20.57
N GLY A 201 -7.29 9.48 21.62
CA GLY A 201 -6.71 10.21 22.74
C GLY A 201 -5.59 11.15 22.31
N SER A 202 -4.66 10.67 21.47
CA SER A 202 -3.60 11.53 20.92
C SER A 202 -4.15 12.69 20.10
N THR A 203 -4.98 12.41 19.10
CA THR A 203 -5.48 13.47 18.21
C THR A 203 -6.40 14.44 18.95
N ARG A 204 -7.12 14.00 19.98
CA ARG A 204 -7.92 14.86 20.85
C ARG A 204 -7.05 15.81 21.68
N ALA A 205 -5.95 15.32 22.22
CA ALA A 205 -4.98 16.12 22.98
C ALA A 205 -4.32 17.22 22.13
N GLU A 206 -4.24 17.02 20.82
CA GLU A 206 -3.74 18.00 19.87
C GLU A 206 -4.76 19.11 19.50
N ASP A 207 -5.98 19.02 20.00
CA ASP A 207 -7.10 19.95 19.79
C ASP A 207 -7.44 20.22 18.31
N CYS A 208 -7.31 19.20 17.45
CA CYS A 208 -7.68 19.28 16.03
C CYS A 208 -9.01 18.56 15.75
N GLY A 209 -10.13 19.29 15.77
CA GLY A 209 -11.47 18.74 15.50
C GLY A 209 -11.59 17.94 14.20
N PRO A 210 -11.19 18.48 13.03
CA PRO A 210 -11.19 17.72 11.77
C PRO A 210 -10.33 16.45 11.82
N CYS A 211 -9.19 16.48 12.53
CA CYS A 211 -8.33 15.32 12.65
C CYS A 211 -8.98 14.23 13.51
N VAL A 212 -9.67 14.61 14.59
CA VAL A 212 -10.45 13.67 15.42
C VAL A 212 -11.53 13.00 14.58
N GLU A 213 -12.24 13.76 13.73
CA GLU A 213 -13.25 13.19 12.85
C GLU A 213 -12.67 12.18 11.86
N ILE A 214 -11.49 12.46 11.27
CA ILE A 214 -10.81 11.50 10.39
C ILE A 214 -10.48 10.21 11.14
N VAL A 215 -9.94 10.31 12.36
CA VAL A 215 -9.64 9.12 13.20
C VAL A 215 -10.93 8.38 13.58
N ARG A 216 -12.01 9.09 13.88
CA ARG A 216 -13.35 8.52 14.12
C ARG A 216 -13.83 7.70 12.91
N GLN A 217 -13.70 8.25 11.70
CA GLN A 217 -14.07 7.55 10.47
C GLN A 217 -13.22 6.30 10.23
N PHE A 218 -11.93 6.33 10.56
CA PHE A 218 -11.10 5.13 10.50
C PHE A 218 -11.51 4.06 11.51
N ALA A 219 -11.91 4.45 12.72
CA ALA A 219 -12.43 3.54 13.72
C ALA A 219 -13.72 2.86 13.23
N LEU A 220 -14.67 3.64 12.69
CA LEU A 220 -15.91 3.13 12.10
C LEU A 220 -15.65 2.19 10.92
N ALA A 221 -14.72 2.55 10.02
CA ALA A 221 -14.36 1.72 8.87
C ALA A 221 -13.70 0.39 9.27
N ASP A 222 -13.02 0.35 10.42
CA ASP A 222 -12.48 -0.87 11.02
C ASP A 222 -13.52 -1.64 11.85
N GLY A 223 -14.79 -1.21 11.86
CA GLY A 223 -15.92 -1.92 12.46
C GLY A 223 -16.12 -1.69 13.95
N LEU A 224 -15.56 -0.63 14.53
CA LEU A 224 -15.84 -0.27 15.92
C LEU A 224 -17.26 0.26 16.07
N ASP A 225 -17.86 -0.07 17.20
CA ASP A 225 -19.19 0.43 17.57
C ASP A 225 -19.20 1.96 17.71
N PRO A 226 -20.17 2.68 17.10
CA PRO A 226 -20.25 4.13 17.16
C PRO A 226 -20.37 4.68 18.59
N ASP A 227 -21.12 4.01 19.47
CA ASP A 227 -21.33 4.47 20.84
C ASP A 227 -20.05 4.31 21.65
N ARG A 228 -19.33 3.19 21.48
CA ARG A 228 -17.99 2.99 22.08
C ARG A 228 -17.02 4.12 21.71
N ILE A 229 -17.02 4.56 20.45
CA ILE A 229 -16.17 5.67 19.99
C ILE A 229 -16.63 6.99 20.63
N GLN A 230 -17.94 7.26 20.62
CA GLN A 230 -18.52 8.48 21.18
C GLN A 230 -18.25 8.59 22.68
N ASN A 231 -18.40 7.48 23.40
CA ASN A 231 -18.14 7.35 24.84
C ASN A 231 -16.69 7.71 25.18
N ALA A 232 -15.72 7.21 24.41
CA ALA A 232 -14.31 7.61 24.57
C ALA A 232 -14.11 9.13 24.34
N LEU A 233 -14.72 9.70 23.29
CA LEU A 233 -14.59 11.13 22.96
C LEU A 233 -15.17 12.08 24.01
N ILE A 234 -16.19 11.64 24.76
CA ILE A 234 -16.78 12.41 25.88
C ILE A 234 -16.10 12.11 27.22
N GLY A 235 -14.97 11.36 27.22
CA GLY A 235 -14.20 11.05 28.42
C GLY A 235 -14.83 9.95 29.29
N ARG A 236 -15.61 9.05 28.69
CA ARG A 236 -16.24 7.90 29.38
C ARG A 236 -16.02 6.60 28.60
N PRO A 237 -14.77 6.12 28.39
CA PRO A 237 -14.53 4.87 27.67
C PRO A 237 -15.28 3.68 28.29
N ASP A 238 -15.72 2.74 27.45
CA ASP A 238 -16.59 1.63 27.86
C ASP A 238 -15.93 0.63 28.82
N CYS A 239 -14.60 0.51 28.75
CA CYS A 239 -13.84 -0.41 29.60
C CYS A 239 -12.45 0.14 29.93
N ASP A 240 -11.82 -0.46 30.95
CA ASP A 240 -10.49 -0.08 31.44
C ASP A 240 -9.40 -0.19 30.37
N GLU A 241 -9.52 -1.14 29.44
CA GLU A 241 -8.55 -1.30 28.36
C GLU A 241 -8.61 -0.14 27.36
N ASP A 242 -9.82 0.33 27.04
CA ASP A 242 -10.02 1.49 26.17
C ASP A 242 -9.54 2.76 26.84
N ALA A 243 -9.86 2.95 28.13
CA ALA A 243 -9.36 4.06 28.92
C ALA A 243 -7.83 4.07 28.96
N LEU A 244 -7.21 2.92 29.25
CA LEU A 244 -5.76 2.76 29.27
C LEU A 244 -5.12 3.16 27.93
N ALA A 245 -5.65 2.68 26.81
CA ALA A 245 -5.12 3.01 25.48
C ALA A 245 -5.34 4.48 25.12
N TYR A 246 -6.52 5.03 25.42
CA TYR A 246 -6.87 6.43 25.17
C TYR A 246 -5.98 7.38 25.98
N ASP A 247 -5.81 7.12 27.27
CA ASP A 247 -4.97 7.91 28.17
C ASP A 247 -3.50 7.80 27.79
N PHE A 248 -3.03 6.62 27.38
CA PHE A 248 -1.68 6.45 26.85
C PHE A 248 -1.45 7.31 25.61
N GLY A 249 -2.40 7.30 24.67
CA GLY A 249 -2.37 8.17 23.49
C GLY A 249 -2.31 9.66 23.85
N THR A 250 -3.15 10.07 24.81
CA THR A 250 -3.18 11.44 25.34
C THR A 250 -1.85 11.84 25.95
N ALA A 251 -1.27 11.01 26.83
CA ALA A 251 -0.01 11.28 27.51
C ALA A 251 1.17 11.41 26.52
N VAL A 252 1.27 10.50 25.54
CA VAL A 252 2.29 10.57 24.47
C VAL A 252 2.17 11.87 23.67
N SER A 253 0.94 12.34 23.44
CA SER A 253 0.67 13.53 22.65
C SER A 253 0.92 14.83 23.39
N SER A 254 0.54 14.89 24.67
CA SER A 254 0.79 16.04 25.53
C SER A 254 2.25 16.15 25.98
N GLY A 255 3.06 15.10 25.76
CA GLY A 255 4.46 15.07 26.19
C GLY A 255 4.64 14.76 27.68
N ASP A 256 3.64 14.14 28.31
CA ASP A 256 3.73 13.68 29.70
C ASP A 256 4.52 12.37 29.77
N VAL A 257 5.84 12.51 29.89
CA VAL A 257 6.78 11.39 29.83
C VAL A 257 6.54 10.38 30.96
N ALA A 258 6.22 10.85 32.17
CA ALA A 258 6.03 10.00 33.33
C ALA A 258 4.76 9.14 33.19
N VAL A 259 3.64 9.78 32.85
CA VAL A 259 2.36 9.08 32.66
C VAL A 259 2.42 8.15 31.45
N ALA A 260 3.04 8.58 30.34
CA ALA A 260 3.22 7.71 29.17
C ALA A 260 4.09 6.48 29.49
N ALA A 261 5.10 6.62 30.35
CA ALA A 261 5.92 5.48 30.77
C ALA A 261 5.10 4.47 31.59
N GLU A 262 4.37 4.95 32.60
CA GLU A 262 3.54 4.11 33.48
C GLU A 262 2.44 3.37 32.71
N LEU A 263 1.64 4.10 31.92
CA LEU A 263 0.58 3.50 31.10
C LEU A 263 1.15 2.53 30.07
N GLY A 264 2.30 2.87 29.49
CA GLY A 264 3.01 2.00 28.55
C GLY A 264 3.47 0.69 29.17
N GLU A 265 3.97 0.71 30.41
CA GLU A 265 4.33 -0.52 31.16
C GLU A 265 3.10 -1.40 31.43
N ARG A 266 1.96 -0.79 31.81
CA ARG A 266 0.70 -1.52 31.98
C ARG A 266 0.23 -2.16 30.67
N ILE A 267 0.28 -1.43 29.55
CA ILE A 267 -0.05 -1.96 28.22
C ILE A 267 0.87 -3.15 27.85
N GLU A 268 2.17 -3.03 28.13
CA GLU A 268 3.13 -4.10 27.84
C GLU A 268 2.91 -5.33 28.71
N ALA A 269 2.54 -5.16 29.98
CA ALA A 269 2.20 -6.25 30.88
C ALA A 269 0.93 -7.00 30.42
N LEU A 270 -0.09 -6.28 29.94
CA LEU A 270 -1.38 -6.86 29.55
C LEU A 270 -1.38 -7.43 28.12
N PHE A 271 -0.74 -6.73 27.18
CA PHE A 271 -0.85 -7.01 25.73
C PHE A 271 0.50 -7.28 25.04
N GLY A 272 1.60 -7.13 25.77
CA GLY A 272 2.95 -7.38 25.28
C GLY A 272 3.60 -6.20 24.57
N ARG A 273 4.94 -6.28 24.45
CA ARG A 273 5.79 -5.22 23.87
C ARG A 273 5.38 -4.81 22.46
N LYS A 274 4.96 -5.77 21.63
CA LYS A 274 4.57 -5.50 20.23
C LYS A 274 3.33 -4.62 20.15
N VAL A 275 2.35 -4.83 21.04
CA VAL A 275 1.16 -3.97 21.12
C VAL A 275 1.53 -2.58 21.61
N ARG A 276 2.34 -2.46 22.68
CA ARG A 276 2.86 -1.15 23.13
C ARG A 276 3.57 -0.39 21.99
N THR A 277 4.41 -1.06 21.21
CA THR A 277 5.09 -0.46 20.05
C THR A 277 4.10 0.08 19.03
N GLU A 278 3.07 -0.70 18.67
CA GLU A 278 2.07 -0.27 17.71
C GLU A 278 1.19 0.89 18.23
N LEU A 279 0.81 0.86 19.51
CA LEU A 279 0.10 1.98 20.13
C LEU A 279 0.95 3.25 20.19
N ALA A 280 2.25 3.14 20.48
CA ALA A 280 3.16 4.27 20.49
C ALA A 280 3.33 4.88 19.07
N LEU A 281 3.45 4.04 18.04
CA LEU A 281 3.46 4.49 16.65
C LEU A 281 2.14 5.15 16.25
N GLY A 282 1.01 4.57 16.67
CA GLY A 282 -0.33 5.11 16.44
C GLY A 282 -0.51 6.49 17.06
N ALA A 283 -0.16 6.63 18.34
CA ALA A 283 -0.20 7.91 19.07
C ALA A 283 0.74 8.93 18.42
N ALA A 284 2.02 8.60 18.21
CA ALA A 284 2.97 9.52 17.56
C ALA A 284 2.50 9.99 16.18
N SER A 285 1.90 9.10 15.39
CA SER A 285 1.36 9.43 14.06
C SER A 285 0.08 10.28 14.13
N GLY A 286 -0.74 10.11 15.18
CA GLY A 286 -1.93 10.92 15.43
C GLY A 286 -1.64 12.41 15.59
N ARG A 287 -0.40 12.75 15.96
CA ARG A 287 0.11 14.13 16.11
C ARG A 287 0.57 14.77 14.81
N LEU A 288 0.94 13.96 13.82
CA LEU A 288 1.64 14.42 12.62
C LEU A 288 0.84 15.51 11.89
N PHE A 289 -0.43 15.25 11.59
CA PHE A 289 -1.27 16.20 10.87
C PHE A 289 -1.62 17.44 11.72
N PRO A 290 -2.09 17.32 12.98
CA PRO A 290 -2.29 18.49 13.83
C PRO A 290 -1.05 19.37 13.99
N ALA A 291 0.12 18.78 14.20
CA ALA A 291 1.38 19.50 14.39
C ALA A 291 1.81 20.24 13.13
N ILE A 292 1.69 19.61 11.95
CA ILE A 292 1.96 20.28 10.66
C ILE A 292 1.02 21.47 10.48
N LYS A 293 -0.29 21.29 10.70
CA LYS A 293 -1.28 22.37 10.56
C LYS A 293 -0.99 23.52 11.52
N ARG A 294 -0.64 23.24 12.79
CA ARG A 294 -0.23 24.29 13.75
C ARG A 294 1.04 25.00 13.31
N GLY A 295 2.07 24.26 12.89
CA GLY A 295 3.34 24.83 12.44
C GLY A 295 3.21 25.74 11.22
N LEU A 296 2.25 25.44 10.33
CA LEU A 296 1.93 26.24 9.15
C LEU A 296 0.91 27.36 9.42
N GLY A 297 0.36 27.47 10.64
CA GLY A 297 -0.63 28.49 11.00
C GLY A 297 -2.07 28.19 10.55
N TYR A 298 -2.39 26.96 10.17
CA TYR A 298 -3.74 26.53 9.76
C TYR A 298 -4.55 25.86 10.87
N ALA A 299 -4.03 25.83 12.09
CA ALA A 299 -4.78 25.26 13.20
C ALA A 299 -5.96 26.17 13.57
N SER A 300 -7.16 25.69 13.34
CA SER A 300 -8.38 26.23 13.92
C SER A 300 -8.77 25.36 15.10
N ALA A 301 -8.67 25.92 16.31
CA ALA A 301 -9.37 25.35 17.46
C ALA A 301 -10.88 25.30 17.13
N CYS A 302 -11.53 24.17 17.38
CA CYS A 302 -13.00 24.01 17.36
C CYS A 302 -13.77 24.43 16.09
N ALA A 303 -13.19 24.41 14.89
CA ALA A 303 -13.98 24.42 13.65
C ALA A 303 -14.28 22.98 13.21
N ILE A 304 -15.38 22.40 13.70
CA ILE A 304 -15.98 21.25 13.00
C ILE A 304 -16.49 21.80 11.66
N PRO A 305 -16.01 21.32 10.50
CA PRO A 305 -16.60 21.70 9.23
C PRO A 305 -18.07 21.30 9.28
N ARG A 306 -18.98 22.28 9.21
CA ARG A 306 -20.40 21.99 9.06
C ARG A 306 -20.53 21.18 7.76
N ALA A 307 -21.05 19.95 7.87
CA ALA A 307 -21.43 19.18 6.69
C ALA A 307 -22.35 20.05 5.82
N ALA A 308 -21.98 20.20 4.56
CA ALA A 308 -22.83 20.79 3.53
C ALA A 308 -23.70 19.70 2.91
#